data_AF-A0A1M6LBK9-F1
#
_entry.id   AF-A0A1M6LBK9-F1
#
_cell.length_a   1.000
_cell.length_b   1.000
_cell.length_c   1.000
_cell.angle_alpha   90.00
_cell.angle_beta   90.00
_cell.angle_gamma   90.00
#
_symmetry.space_group_name_H-M   'P 1'
#
loop_
_entity.id
_entity.type
_entity.pdbx_description
1 polymer ?
#
loop_
_entity_poly.entity_id
_entity_poly.type
_entity_poly.pdbx_seq_one_letter_code
_entity_poly.pdbx_strand_id
1 'polypeptide(L)'
;MVKYVIESFRKEGHEVIDVGGARIQFPSGWGLVRASNTQPVLVARCEARSLAELEEIADKLKNTLICAGVKEFQWDFPAEE
;
A
#
# COMPACT_ATOMS: atom_id res chain seq x y z
N MET A 1 3.74 -5.36 11.30
CA MET A 1 2.98 -4.46 10.40
C MET A 1 3.23 -4.80 8.94
N VAL A 2 4.41 -4.53 8.37
CA VAL A 2 4.69 -4.85 6.95
C VAL A 2 4.50 -6.35 6.62
N LYS A 3 4.90 -7.25 7.54
CA LYS A 3 4.65 -8.70 7.38
C LYS A 3 3.18 -9.07 7.20
N TYR A 4 2.30 -8.47 8.01
CA TYR A 4 0.85 -8.69 7.90
C TYR A 4 0.32 -8.26 6.53
N VAL A 5 0.78 -7.11 6.02
CA VAL A 5 0.43 -6.63 4.68
C VAL A 5 0.85 -7.66 3.62
N ILE A 6 2.08 -8.16 3.70
CA ILE A 6 2.60 -9.18 2.76
C ILE A 6 1.73 -10.45 2.81
N GLU A 7 1.41 -10.93 4.01
CA GLU A 7 0.62 -12.15 4.20
C GLU A 7 -0.82 -11.99 3.69
N SER A 8 -1.49 -10.87 3.97
CA SER A 8 -2.83 -10.59 3.45
C SER A 8 -2.86 -10.60 1.93
N PHE A 9 -1.99 -9.80 1.28
CA PHE A 9 -2.01 -9.70 -0.17
C PHE A 9 -1.57 -11.00 -0.87
N ARG A 10 -0.61 -11.74 -0.31
CA ARG A 10 -0.26 -13.08 -0.83
C ARG A 10 -1.42 -14.07 -0.70
N LYS A 11 -2.19 -14.00 0.40
CA LYS A 11 -3.38 -14.84 0.61
C LYS A 11 -4.50 -14.51 -0.38
N GLU A 12 -4.62 -13.25 -0.77
CA GLU A 12 -5.50 -12.79 -1.85
C GLU A 12 -5.01 -13.17 -3.26
N GLY A 13 -3.80 -13.74 -3.38
CA GLY A 13 -3.22 -14.17 -4.65
C GLY A 13 -2.45 -13.09 -5.40
N HIS A 14 -2.16 -11.96 -4.77
CA HIS A 14 -1.34 -10.91 -5.35
C HIS A 14 0.16 -11.24 -5.27
N GLU A 15 0.92 -10.79 -6.25
CA GLU A 15 2.37 -10.89 -6.22
C GLU A 15 2.96 -9.81 -5.32
N VAL A 16 3.68 -10.23 -4.28
CA VAL A 16 4.27 -9.33 -3.28
C VAL A 16 5.78 -9.53 -3.17
N ILE A 17 6.52 -8.48 -3.49
CA ILE A 17 7.98 -8.39 -3.37
C ILE A 17 8.32 -7.84 -1.98
N ASP A 18 8.99 -8.63 -1.13
CA ASP A 18 9.28 -8.26 0.26
C ASP A 18 10.69 -7.66 0.51
N VAL A 19 11.30 -7.04 -0.50
CA VAL A 19 12.66 -6.50 -0.39
C VAL A 19 12.63 -5.11 0.27
N GLY A 20 12.82 -5.05 1.59
CA GLY A 20 12.89 -3.79 2.36
C GLY A 20 11.53 -3.08 2.54
N GLY A 21 10.45 -3.81 2.35
CA GLY A 21 9.07 -3.33 2.36
C GLY A 21 8.13 -4.41 1.82
N ALA A 22 6.90 -4.04 1.50
CA ALA A 22 5.93 -4.84 0.77
C ALA A 22 5.60 -4.08 -0.50
N ARG A 23 6.02 -4.58 -1.67
CA ARG A 23 5.58 -4.05 -2.96
C ARG A 23 4.60 -5.02 -3.58
N ILE A 24 3.35 -4.62 -3.68
CA ILE A 24 2.23 -5.39 -4.21
C ILE A 24 2.05 -5.01 -5.68
N GLN A 25 2.03 -6.00 -6.57
CA GLN A 25 1.73 -5.79 -7.98
C GLN A 25 0.22 -5.97 -8.24
N PHE A 26 -0.38 -4.98 -8.87
CA PHE A 26 -1.77 -5.01 -9.33
C PHE A 26 -1.77 -5.00 -10.87
N PRO A 27 -2.81 -5.54 -11.53
CA PRO A 27 -2.90 -5.49 -12.99
C PRO A 27 -2.90 -4.05 -13.53
N SER A 28 -3.40 -3.11 -12.72
CA SER A 28 -3.62 -1.71 -13.07
C SER A 28 -2.57 -0.75 -12.51
N GLY A 29 -1.59 -1.25 -11.76
CA GLY A 29 -0.71 -0.40 -10.97
C GLY A 29 0.12 -1.16 -9.95
N TRP A 30 0.62 -0.46 -8.94
CA TRP A 30 1.39 -1.06 -7.87
C TRP A 30 1.20 -0.31 -6.55
N GLY A 31 1.36 -1.04 -5.45
CA GLY A 31 1.38 -0.51 -4.10
C GLY A 31 2.72 -0.78 -3.43
N LEU A 32 3.23 0.16 -2.65
CA LEU A 32 4.44 0.02 -1.85
C LEU A 32 4.15 0.42 -0.42
N VAL A 33 4.50 -0.44 0.53
CA VAL A 33 4.48 -0.16 1.96
C VAL A 33 5.85 -0.45 2.52
N ARG A 34 6.52 0.54 3.11
CA ARG A 34 7.80 0.33 3.79
C ARG A 34 7.80 0.95 5.17
N ALA A 35 8.47 0.27 6.10
CA ALA A 35 8.86 0.90 7.35
C ALA A 35 10.06 1.81 7.08
N SER A 36 10.06 3.03 7.63
CA SER A 36 11.24 3.89 7.57
C SER A 36 12.34 3.32 8.48
N ASN A 37 13.59 3.32 8.00
CA ASN A 37 14.72 2.77 8.74
C ASN A 37 15.13 3.65 9.94
N THR A 38 14.91 4.96 9.82
CA THR A 38 15.46 5.95 10.76
C THR A 38 14.40 6.60 11.65
N GLN A 39 13.12 6.45 11.30
CA GLN A 39 12.00 7.07 12.02
C GLN A 39 10.88 6.04 12.21
N PRO A 40 10.10 6.11 13.30
CA PRO A 40 8.97 5.21 13.55
C PRO A 40 7.74 5.59 12.69
N VAL A 41 7.96 5.77 11.39
CA VAL A 41 6.94 6.14 10.40
C VAL A 41 6.86 5.05 9.34
N LEU A 42 5.65 4.81 8.86
CA LEU A 42 5.36 3.91 7.75
C LEU A 42 5.10 4.76 6.51
N VAL A 43 5.77 4.42 5.42
CA VAL A 43 5.62 5.11 4.14
C VAL A 43 4.83 4.19 3.22
N ALA A 44 3.67 4.65 2.78
CA ALA A 44 2.87 3.97 1.78
C ALA A 44 2.80 4.82 0.50
N ARG A 45 2.88 4.17 -0.66
CA ARG A 45 2.76 4.80 -1.99
C ARG A 45 1.98 3.86 -2.89
N CYS A 46 1.20 4.42 -3.79
CA CYS A 46 0.55 3.65 -4.84
C CYS A 46 0.55 4.46 -6.14
N GLU A 47 0.47 3.75 -7.25
CA GLU A 47 0.39 4.32 -8.58
C GLU A 47 -0.52 3.43 -9.41
N ALA A 48 -1.34 4.03 -10.26
CA ALA A 48 -2.25 3.34 -11.16
C ALA A 48 -2.37 4.09 -12.48
N ARG A 49 -3.00 3.46 -13.46
CA ARG A 49 -3.20 4.03 -14.80
C ARG A 49 -4.33 5.05 -14.88
N SER A 50 -5.25 5.04 -13.93
CA SER A 50 -6.42 5.93 -13.85
C SER A 50 -6.67 6.34 -12.41
N LEU A 51 -7.31 7.49 -12.19
CA LEU A 51 -7.64 7.96 -10.85
C LEU A 51 -8.54 6.96 -10.09
N ALA A 52 -9.57 6.42 -10.75
CA ALA A 52 -10.45 5.41 -10.15
C ALA A 52 -9.69 4.15 -9.68
N GLU A 53 -8.71 3.68 -10.45
CA GLU A 53 -7.88 2.53 -10.09
C GLU A 53 -6.86 2.88 -8.99
N LEU A 54 -6.39 4.12 -8.98
CA LEU A 54 -5.52 4.64 -7.94
C LEU A 54 -6.24 4.66 -6.60
N GLU A 55 -7.47 5.19 -6.58
CA GLU A 55 -8.33 5.22 -5.41
C GLU A 55 -8.63 3.80 -4.90
N GLU A 56 -8.92 2.84 -5.79
CA GLU A 56 -9.16 1.45 -5.41
C GLU A 56 -7.93 0.81 -4.75
N ILE A 57 -6.74 0.98 -5.35
CA ILE A 57 -5.48 0.46 -4.79
C ILE A 57 -5.18 1.15 -3.45
N ALA A 58 -5.36 2.46 -3.37
CA ALA A 58 -5.15 3.25 -2.17
C ALA A 58 -6.09 2.82 -1.02
N ASP A 59 -7.36 2.54 -1.33
CA ASP A 59 -8.34 2.05 -0.35
C ASP A 59 -7.99 0.65 0.15
N LYS A 60 -7.66 -0.29 -0.75
CA LYS A 60 -7.19 -1.64 -0.39
C LYS A 60 -5.97 -1.59 0.54
N LEU A 61 -4.97 -0.76 0.20
CA LEU A 61 -3.79 -0.57 1.04
C LEU A 61 -4.17 0.03 2.39
N LYS A 62 -4.99 1.09 2.41
CA LYS A 62 -5.42 1.76 3.64
C LYS A 62 -6.17 0.81 4.56
N ASN A 63 -7.12 0.04 4.03
CA ASN A 63 -7.88 -0.95 4.79
C ASN A 63 -6.95 -1.99 5.42
N THR A 64 -6.02 -2.53 4.64
CA THR A 64 -5.04 -3.51 5.12
C THR A 64 -4.13 -2.93 6.20
N LEU A 65 -3.71 -1.67 6.05
CA LEU A 65 -2.87 -0.97 7.03
C LEU A 65 -3.61 -0.71 8.34
N ILE A 66 -4.89 -0.32 8.28
CA ILE A 66 -5.75 -0.15 9.46
C ILE A 66 -5.92 -1.48 10.18
N CYS A 67 -6.18 -2.58 9.46
CA CYS A 67 -6.23 -3.94 10.03
C CYS A 67 -4.88 -4.35 10.66
N ALA A 68 -3.76 -3.89 10.11
CA ALA A 68 -2.43 -4.11 10.67
C ALA A 68 -2.12 -3.25 11.91
N GLY A 69 -3.03 -2.36 12.32
CA GLY A 69 -2.91 -1.48 13.49
C GLY A 69 -2.37 -0.09 13.22
N VAL A 70 -2.32 0.36 11.96
CA VAL A 70 -1.97 1.75 11.62
C VAL A 70 -3.15 2.67 11.97
N LYS A 71 -2.89 3.81 12.61
CA LYS A 71 -3.91 4.83 12.87
C LYS A 71 -4.47 5.38 11.56
N GLU A 72 -5.67 5.95 11.63
CA GLU A 72 -6.29 6.59 10.48
C GLU A 72 -5.36 7.65 9.87
N PHE A 73 -5.21 7.61 8.53
CA PHE A 73 -4.38 8.52 7.77
C PHE A 73 -5.07 8.92 6.46
N GLN A 74 -4.59 10.00 5.85
CA GLN A 74 -5.08 10.51 4.57
C GLN A 74 -4.02 10.30 3.48
N TRP A 75 -4.49 9.93 2.30
CA TRP A 75 -3.67 9.89 1.10
C TRP A 75 -3.52 11.29 0.54
N ASP A 76 -2.32 11.58 0.03
CA ASP A 76 -2.03 12.77 -0.72
C ASP A 76 -2.11 12.39 -2.21
N PHE A 77 -3.25 12.66 -2.84
CA PHE A 77 -3.42 12.48 -4.27
C PHE A 77 -3.01 13.78 -4.98
N PRO A 78 -2.30 13.69 -6.11
CA PRO A 78 -2.07 14.88 -6.93
C PRO A 78 -3.44 15.43 -7.34
N ALA A 79 -3.67 16.72 -7.10
CA ALA A 79 -4.88 17.38 -7.58
C ALA A 79 -4.92 17.26 -9.12
N GLU A 80 -6.05 16.83 -9.67
CA GLU A 80 -6.29 16.99 -11.10
C GLU A 80 -6.24 18.50 -11.41
N GLU A 81 -5.26 18.93 -12.21
CA GLU A 81 -5.21 20.29 -12.78
C GLU A 81 -6.22 20.47 -13.92
#